data_AF-A0A2V5QSH4-F1
#
_entry.id   AF-A0A2V5QSH4-F1
#
_cell.length_a   1.000
_cell.length_b   1.000
_cell.length_c   1.000
_cell.angle_alpha   90.00
_cell.angle_beta   90.00
_cell.angle_gamma   90.00
#
_symmetry.space_group_name_H-M   'P 1'
#
loop_
_entity.id
_entity.type
_entity.pdbx_description
1 polymer ?
#
loop_
_entity_poly.entity_id
_entity_poly.type
_entity_poly.pdbx_seq_one_letter_code
_entity_poly.pdbx_strand_id
1 'polypeptide(L)'
;MWRSFAALLLLATPVWAQDENATAYEALRVAGRQLGRDALNHIVTITGVKGNPQPEKWKITFEDPGARGGVREAEIADGRITSEREPGRSVAGSTEGATLDTSRLNLDSSGAYAVASHTAEVSHANFATVDYTLRTDARGEPVWIVTLLNRSSRPVGTIHIGATRGTVKRTEGMFAGATMEDVENDYDREDEGGIIGSVKSRISHAFHRTQEEARGMFERVKRSFSDFINRE
;
A
#
# COMPACT_ATOMS: atom_id res chain seq x y z
N MET A 1 48.27 42.14 3.40
CA MET A 1 48.56 40.69 3.52
C MET A 1 47.48 40.10 4.43
N TRP A 2 46.45 39.50 3.82
CA TRP A 2 46.22 38.05 3.80
C TRP A 2 45.65 37.54 5.15
N ARG A 3 44.34 37.62 5.33
CA ARG A 3 43.35 36.51 5.26
C ARG A 3 43.33 35.65 6.52
N SER A 4 42.29 35.84 7.33
CA SER A 4 41.73 34.76 8.16
C SER A 4 40.41 34.34 7.54
N PHE A 5 40.40 33.16 6.94
CA PHE A 5 39.22 32.49 6.41
C PHE A 5 38.32 32.06 7.59
N ALA A 6 37.12 32.63 7.68
CA ALA A 6 36.06 32.04 8.48
C ALA A 6 35.50 30.85 7.70
N ALA A 7 35.87 29.64 8.10
CA ALA A 7 35.26 28.41 7.60
C ALA A 7 33.86 28.27 8.23
N LEU A 8 32.84 28.65 7.48
CA LEU A 8 31.45 28.37 7.83
C LEU A 8 31.18 26.90 7.50
N LEU A 9 31.24 26.03 8.50
CA LEU A 9 30.77 24.64 8.40
C LEU A 9 29.23 24.68 8.29
N LEU A 10 28.73 24.64 7.06
CA LEU A 10 27.35 24.28 6.75
C LEU A 10 27.13 22.83 7.18
N LEU A 11 26.56 22.65 8.37
CA LEU A 11 25.92 21.40 8.75
C LEU A 11 24.74 21.21 7.80
N ALA A 12 24.93 20.43 6.74
CA ALA A 12 23.85 19.90 5.95
C ALA A 12 23.00 19.03 6.87
N THR A 13 21.87 19.56 7.34
CA THR A 13 20.83 18.71 7.92
C THR A 13 20.37 17.77 6.82
N PRO A 14 20.34 16.45 7.05
CA PRO A 14 19.73 15.57 6.09
C PRO A 14 18.24 15.94 6.04
N VAL A 15 17.81 16.50 4.91
CA VAL A 15 16.38 16.72 4.61
C VAL A 15 15.75 15.35 4.44
N TRP A 16 15.36 14.74 5.56
CA TRP A 16 14.43 13.61 5.59
C TRP A 16 13.05 14.19 5.85
N ALA A 17 12.61 15.05 4.94
CA ALA A 17 11.28 15.62 4.92
C ALA A 17 10.73 15.43 3.50
N GLN A 18 10.39 14.18 3.19
CA GLN A 18 9.56 13.83 2.04
C GLN A 18 8.46 12.87 2.49
N ASP A 19 7.74 13.26 3.53
CA ASP A 19 6.38 12.78 3.78
C ASP A 19 5.57 14.04 4.15
N GLU A 20 5.24 14.87 3.15
CA GLU A 20 4.38 16.05 3.37
C GLU A 20 2.98 15.65 3.83
N ASN A 21 2.54 14.44 3.50
CA ASN A 21 1.25 13.89 3.88
C ASN A 21 1.40 12.70 4.83
N ALA A 22 0.41 12.55 5.72
CA ALA A 22 0.36 11.46 6.69
C ALA A 22 0.28 10.08 6.02
N THR A 23 0.91 9.09 6.65
CA THR A 23 0.77 7.67 6.34
C THR A 23 -0.59 7.11 6.76
N ALA A 24 -0.92 5.92 6.28
CA ALA A 24 -2.15 5.23 6.67
C ALA A 24 -2.18 4.96 8.18
N TYR A 25 -1.07 4.55 8.79
CA TYR A 25 -1.03 4.32 10.23
C TYR A 25 -1.22 5.61 11.03
N GLU A 26 -0.65 6.73 10.57
CA GLU A 26 -0.91 8.03 11.20
C GLU A 26 -2.39 8.41 11.12
N ALA A 27 -3.06 8.14 9.99
CA ALA A 27 -4.50 8.31 9.87
C ALA A 27 -5.29 7.40 10.83
N LEU A 28 -4.89 6.13 10.96
CA LEU A 28 -5.46 5.21 11.95
C LEU A 28 -5.25 5.71 13.38
N ARG A 29 -4.09 6.29 13.70
CA ARG A 29 -3.84 6.90 15.02
C ARG A 29 -4.76 8.08 15.28
N VAL A 30 -5.03 8.90 14.27
CA VAL A 30 -6.01 9.99 14.39
C VAL A 30 -7.41 9.41 14.65
N ALA A 31 -7.83 8.40 13.88
CA ALA A 31 -9.12 7.74 14.08
C ALA A 31 -9.24 7.15 15.49
N GLY A 32 -8.26 6.39 15.97
CA GLY A 32 -8.27 5.81 17.31
C GLY A 32 -8.27 6.84 18.44
N ARG A 33 -7.70 8.03 18.22
CA ARG A 33 -7.75 9.14 19.20
C ARG A 33 -9.08 9.88 19.21
N GLN A 34 -9.71 10.07 18.05
CA GLN A 34 -10.92 10.90 17.92
C GLN A 34 -12.23 10.10 18.01
N LEU A 35 -12.25 8.86 17.50
CA LEU A 35 -13.42 7.96 17.53
C LEU A 35 -13.35 6.92 18.67
N GLY A 36 -12.20 6.83 19.35
CA GLY A 36 -11.93 5.82 20.37
C GLY A 36 -11.19 4.61 19.81
N ARG A 37 -10.44 3.91 20.67
CA ARG A 37 -9.59 2.78 20.27
C ARG A 37 -10.40 1.61 19.72
N ASP A 38 -11.63 1.41 20.19
CA ASP A 38 -12.50 0.33 19.73
C ASP A 38 -12.87 0.45 18.25
N ALA A 39 -12.91 1.68 17.70
CA ALA A 39 -13.14 1.89 16.27
C ALA A 39 -12.09 1.18 15.40
N LEU A 40 -10.86 0.97 15.90
CA LEU A 40 -9.81 0.27 15.18
C LEU A 40 -10.08 -1.23 15.01
N ASN A 41 -11.00 -1.81 15.80
CA ASN A 41 -11.42 -3.21 15.67
C ASN A 41 -12.50 -3.40 14.60
N HIS A 42 -13.07 -2.31 14.08
CA HIS A 42 -14.17 -2.34 13.13
C HIS A 42 -13.75 -1.85 11.74
N ILE A 43 -12.46 -1.67 11.48
CA ILE A 43 -11.98 -1.18 10.18
C ILE A 43 -12.27 -2.25 9.11
N VAL A 44 -12.89 -1.86 8.01
CA VAL A 44 -13.17 -2.72 6.86
C VAL A 44 -12.19 -2.44 5.73
N THR A 45 -12.00 -1.17 5.38
CA THR A 45 -11.02 -0.76 4.35
C THR A 45 -10.36 0.57 4.69
N ILE A 46 -9.15 0.76 4.16
CA ILE A 46 -8.46 2.04 4.16
C ILE A 46 -8.10 2.36 2.71
N THR A 47 -8.46 3.54 2.24
CA THR A 47 -8.21 3.96 0.87
C THR A 47 -7.56 5.33 0.84
N GLY A 48 -6.67 5.54 -0.14
CA GLY A 48 -5.98 6.80 -0.36
C GLY A 48 -5.65 6.92 -1.83
N VAL A 49 -5.93 8.07 -2.43
CA VAL A 49 -5.84 8.25 -3.89
C VAL A 49 -4.83 9.31 -4.26
N LYS A 50 -4.22 9.17 -5.43
CA LYS A 50 -3.24 10.10 -6.01
C LYS A 50 -2.06 10.41 -5.07
N GLY A 51 -1.58 9.40 -4.34
CA GLY A 51 -0.42 9.53 -3.47
C GLY A 51 0.88 9.68 -4.25
N ASN A 52 1.78 10.54 -3.74
CA ASN A 52 3.17 10.64 -4.20
C ASN A 52 4.09 11.19 -3.09
N PRO A 53 4.61 10.35 -2.19
CA PRO A 53 4.27 8.93 -2.01
C PRO A 53 2.93 8.76 -1.28
N GLN A 54 2.61 9.61 -0.31
CA GLN A 54 1.39 9.53 0.48
C GLN A 54 0.26 10.40 -0.13
N PRO A 55 -1.01 9.97 -0.04
CA PRO A 55 -2.16 10.75 -0.49
C PRO A 55 -2.43 11.91 0.47
N GLU A 56 -3.04 12.99 -0.02
CA GLU A 56 -3.43 14.13 0.83
C GLU A 56 -4.46 13.73 1.92
N LYS A 57 -5.27 12.70 1.61
CA LYS A 57 -6.40 12.29 2.45
C LYS A 57 -6.53 10.78 2.47
N TRP A 58 -6.83 10.26 3.65
CA TRP A 58 -7.18 8.86 3.85
C TRP A 58 -8.67 8.75 4.11
N LYS A 59 -9.34 7.81 3.44
CA LYS A 59 -10.71 7.42 3.76
C LYS A 59 -10.69 6.05 4.42
N ILE A 60 -11.21 5.97 5.64
CA ILE A 60 -11.35 4.74 6.41
C ILE A 60 -12.82 4.37 6.47
N THR A 61 -13.15 3.14 6.11
CA THR A 61 -14.50 2.58 6.29
C THR A 61 -14.50 1.68 7.51
N PHE A 62 -15.48 1.89 8.38
CA PHE A 62 -15.72 1.12 9.59
C PHE A 62 -17.05 0.38 9.47
N GLU A 63 -17.11 -0.83 10.01
CA GLU A 63 -18.35 -1.54 10.25
C GLU A 63 -19.12 -0.82 11.36
N ASP A 64 -20.38 -0.50 11.08
CA ASP A 64 -21.28 0.18 12.01
C ASP A 64 -22.70 -0.38 11.79
N PRO A 65 -23.11 -1.42 12.55
CA PRO A 65 -24.43 -2.03 12.40
C PRO A 65 -25.59 -1.06 12.64
N GLY A 66 -25.35 0.05 13.34
CA GLY A 66 -26.34 1.10 13.59
C GLY A 66 -26.47 2.11 12.45
N ALA A 67 -25.48 2.18 11.55
CA ALA A 67 -25.47 3.13 10.45
C ALA A 67 -26.35 2.69 9.27
N ARG A 68 -26.86 3.67 8.52
CA ARG A 68 -27.56 3.42 7.27
C ARG A 68 -26.60 2.76 6.27
N GLY A 69 -26.75 1.46 6.04
CA GLY A 69 -25.89 0.68 5.15
C GLY A 69 -24.85 -0.20 5.85
N GLY A 70 -24.85 -0.25 7.19
CA GLY A 70 -23.98 -1.14 7.98
C GLY A 70 -22.53 -0.66 8.10
N VAL A 71 -22.23 0.54 7.59
CA VAL A 71 -20.88 1.11 7.60
C VAL A 71 -20.88 2.62 7.83
N ARG A 72 -19.76 3.10 8.36
CA ARG A 72 -19.43 4.53 8.47
C ARG A 72 -18.12 4.80 7.75
N GLU A 73 -18.02 5.93 7.05
CA GLU A 73 -16.77 6.39 6.44
C GLU A 73 -16.26 7.64 7.15
N ALA A 74 -14.98 7.66 7.51
CA ALA A 74 -14.27 8.85 7.97
C ALA A 74 -13.19 9.24 6.96
N GLU A 75 -13.08 10.54 6.67
CA GLU A 75 -11.95 11.11 5.93
C GLU A 75 -11.01 11.79 6.91
N ILE A 76 -9.70 11.52 6.76
CA ILE A 76 -8.64 12.00 7.62
C ILE A 76 -7.64 12.74 6.74
N ALA A 77 -7.39 14.00 7.11
CA ALA A 77 -6.41 14.88 6.49
C ALA A 77 -5.90 15.85 7.56
N ASP A 78 -4.69 16.39 7.38
CA ASP A 78 -4.12 17.41 8.27
C ASP A 78 -4.14 17.01 9.76
N GLY A 79 -3.97 15.72 10.05
CA GLY A 79 -3.95 15.18 11.42
C GLY A 79 -5.30 15.15 12.14
N ARG A 80 -6.43 15.27 11.44
CA ARG A 80 -7.78 15.28 12.02
C ARG A 80 -8.81 14.60 11.11
N ILE A 81 -9.96 14.23 11.68
CA ILE A 81 -11.11 13.83 10.88
C ILE A 81 -11.72 15.08 10.24
N THR A 82 -11.82 15.09 8.92
CA THR A 82 -12.38 16.21 8.14
C THR A 82 -13.83 15.98 7.71
N SER A 83 -14.26 14.72 7.63
CA SER A 83 -15.63 14.35 7.29
C SER A 83 -15.97 12.98 7.87
N GLU A 84 -17.22 12.81 8.31
CA GLU A 84 -17.82 11.51 8.62
C GLU A 84 -19.15 11.38 7.89
N ARG A 85 -19.41 10.23 7.27
CA ARG A 85 -20.64 9.97 6.51
C ARG A 85 -21.10 8.52 6.66
N GLU A 86 -22.41 8.32 6.60
CA GLU A 86 -23.03 7.00 6.46
C GLU A 86 -23.46 6.81 5.00
N PRO A 87 -22.79 5.95 4.22
CA PRO A 87 -23.13 5.74 2.82
C PRO A 87 -24.56 5.21 2.66
N GLY A 88 -25.43 5.95 1.98
CA GLY A 88 -26.86 5.61 1.84
C GLY A 88 -27.19 4.31 1.06
N ARG A 89 -26.18 3.60 0.55
CA ARG A 89 -26.28 2.32 -0.15
C ARG A 89 -25.20 1.40 0.42
N SER A 90 -25.59 0.18 0.82
CA SER A 90 -24.65 -0.84 1.28
C SER A 90 -23.48 -0.92 0.31
N VAL A 91 -22.27 -0.67 0.80
CA VAL A 91 -21.05 -0.91 0.03
C VAL A 91 -21.11 -2.39 -0.35
N ALA A 92 -21.14 -2.70 -1.64
CA ALA A 92 -21.45 -4.04 -2.13
C ALA A 92 -20.46 -5.09 -1.57
N GLY A 93 -20.99 -6.12 -0.90
CA GLY A 93 -20.25 -7.17 -0.19
C GLY A 93 -20.53 -7.09 1.31
N SER A 94 -20.89 -8.21 1.95
CA SER A 94 -21.09 -8.25 3.41
C SER A 94 -19.80 -7.77 4.09
N THR A 95 -19.92 -6.81 5.02
CA THR A 95 -18.81 -6.42 5.90
C THR A 95 -18.48 -7.52 6.91
N GLU A 96 -19.41 -8.47 7.08
CA GLU A 96 -19.30 -9.63 7.95
C GLU A 96 -18.13 -10.52 7.49
N GLY A 97 -17.04 -10.50 8.25
CA GLY A 97 -15.79 -11.21 7.94
C GLY A 97 -14.80 -10.43 7.07
N ALA A 98 -15.11 -9.19 6.69
CA ALA A 98 -14.22 -8.30 5.93
C ALA A 98 -13.44 -7.31 6.81
N THR A 99 -13.66 -7.31 8.12
CA THR A 99 -12.91 -6.48 9.06
C THR A 99 -11.42 -6.85 9.05
N LEU A 100 -10.58 -5.82 9.12
CA LEU A 100 -9.15 -5.92 9.17
C LEU A 100 -8.72 -6.23 10.59
N ASP A 101 -8.03 -7.35 10.79
CA ASP A 101 -7.30 -7.60 12.02
C ASP A 101 -6.04 -6.72 12.06
N THR A 102 -6.18 -5.55 12.72
CA THR A 102 -5.11 -4.56 12.81
C THR A 102 -3.88 -5.05 13.58
N SER A 103 -4.03 -6.06 14.44
CA SER A 103 -2.91 -6.64 15.20
C SER A 103 -1.90 -7.38 14.31
N ARG A 104 -2.34 -7.78 13.11
CA ARG A 104 -1.51 -8.50 12.13
C ARG A 104 -0.78 -7.56 11.17
N LEU A 105 -1.09 -6.27 11.20
CA LEU A 105 -0.51 -5.28 10.30
C LEU A 105 0.95 -4.98 10.69
N ASN A 106 1.86 -5.23 9.75
CA ASN A 106 3.30 -5.02 9.90
C ASN A 106 3.88 -4.15 8.77
N LEU A 107 3.03 -3.62 7.90
CA LEU A 107 3.40 -2.80 6.76
C LEU A 107 2.48 -1.60 6.67
N ASP A 108 3.06 -0.42 6.84
CA ASP A 108 2.39 0.87 6.62
C ASP A 108 2.38 1.24 5.13
N SER A 109 1.63 2.28 4.75
CA SER A 109 1.52 2.74 3.36
C SER A 109 2.86 3.19 2.76
N SER A 110 3.78 3.74 3.57
CA SER A 110 5.14 4.09 3.14
C SER A 110 5.96 2.86 2.76
N GLY A 111 5.84 1.77 3.51
CA GLY A 111 6.49 0.51 3.16
C GLY A 111 5.85 -0.17 1.95
N ALA A 112 4.50 -0.11 1.83
CA ALA A 112 3.80 -0.58 0.64
C ALA A 112 4.23 0.19 -0.62
N TYR A 113 4.40 1.51 -0.52
CA TYR A 113 4.94 2.35 -1.59
C TYR A 113 6.35 1.90 -1.99
N ALA A 114 7.24 1.71 -1.02
CA ALA A 114 8.62 1.32 -1.29
C ALA A 114 8.70 -0.01 -2.05
N VAL A 115 7.90 -1.00 -1.65
CA VAL A 115 7.80 -2.29 -2.35
C VAL A 115 7.21 -2.11 -3.76
N ALA A 116 6.14 -1.31 -3.89
CA ALA A 116 5.48 -1.08 -5.17
C ALA A 116 6.38 -0.33 -6.17
N SER A 117 7.07 0.72 -5.72
CA SER A 117 8.00 1.51 -6.53
C SER A 117 9.18 0.66 -7.00
N HIS A 118 9.76 -0.16 -6.12
CA HIS A 118 10.84 -1.08 -6.49
C HIS A 118 10.38 -2.09 -7.54
N THR A 119 9.19 -2.66 -7.35
CA THR A 119 8.59 -3.59 -8.32
C THR A 119 8.37 -2.94 -9.69
N ALA A 120 7.90 -1.70 -9.71
CA ALA A 120 7.72 -0.93 -10.93
C ALA A 120 9.06 -0.66 -11.64
N GLU A 121 10.10 -0.28 -10.89
CA GLU A 121 11.45 -0.04 -11.42
C GLU A 121 12.04 -1.27 -12.09
N VAL A 122 12.00 -2.43 -11.42
CA VAL A 122 12.48 -3.71 -11.98
C VAL A 122 11.67 -4.10 -13.23
N SER A 123 10.38 -3.77 -13.24
CA SER A 123 9.48 -4.02 -14.38
C SER A 123 9.57 -2.95 -15.48
N HIS A 124 10.43 -1.93 -15.32
CA HIS A 124 10.54 -0.78 -16.22
C HIS A 124 9.21 -0.03 -16.44
N ALA A 125 8.32 -0.09 -15.45
CA ALA A 125 7.02 0.55 -15.46
C ALA A 125 7.12 1.96 -14.86
N ASN A 126 6.90 2.99 -15.69
CA ASN A 126 6.89 4.37 -15.23
C ASN A 126 5.49 4.76 -14.70
N PHE A 127 5.44 5.35 -13.52
CA PHE A 127 4.20 5.87 -12.91
C PHE A 127 4.43 7.29 -12.36
N ALA A 128 3.33 7.97 -12.04
CA ALA A 128 3.31 9.34 -11.53
C ALA A 128 2.72 9.43 -10.13
N THR A 129 1.63 8.70 -9.88
CA THR A 129 0.97 8.64 -8.56
C THR A 129 0.54 7.20 -8.27
N VAL A 130 0.13 6.95 -7.04
CA VAL A 130 -0.38 5.66 -6.61
C VAL A 130 -1.72 5.79 -5.89
N ASP A 131 -2.60 4.83 -6.11
CA ASP A 131 -3.80 4.63 -5.31
C ASP A 131 -3.58 3.43 -4.39
N TYR A 132 -3.98 3.58 -3.13
CA TYR A 132 -3.85 2.59 -2.08
C TYR A 132 -5.22 2.06 -1.67
N THR A 133 -5.29 0.75 -1.45
CA THR A 133 -6.39 0.11 -0.72
C THR A 133 -5.82 -0.95 0.22
N LEU A 134 -6.06 -0.83 1.52
CA LEU A 134 -5.87 -1.91 2.47
C LEU A 134 -7.22 -2.55 2.75
N ARG A 135 -7.30 -3.87 2.56
CA ARG A 135 -8.49 -4.67 2.89
C ARG A 135 -8.12 -6.11 3.20
N THR A 136 -9.06 -6.84 3.76
CA THR A 136 -8.98 -8.28 3.94
C THR A 136 -9.23 -8.99 2.60
N ASP A 137 -8.40 -9.96 2.24
CA ASP A 137 -8.62 -10.82 1.07
C ASP A 137 -9.57 -11.99 1.39
N ALA A 138 -9.89 -12.82 0.39
CA ALA A 138 -10.80 -13.96 0.57
C ALA A 138 -10.32 -15.00 1.60
N ARG A 139 -9.05 -14.95 2.02
CA ARG A 139 -8.47 -15.85 3.04
C ARG A 139 -8.40 -15.22 4.42
N GLY A 140 -8.94 -14.01 4.61
CA GLY A 140 -8.83 -13.31 5.89
C GLY A 140 -7.49 -12.61 6.09
N GLU A 141 -6.65 -12.48 5.06
CA GLU A 141 -5.34 -11.84 5.19
C GLU A 141 -5.41 -10.35 4.82
N PRO A 142 -4.78 -9.45 5.60
CA PRO A 142 -4.71 -8.05 5.24
C PRO A 142 -3.76 -7.86 4.04
N VAL A 143 -4.24 -7.19 3.01
CA VAL A 143 -3.52 -6.97 1.74
C VAL A 143 -3.61 -5.50 1.33
N TRP A 144 -2.44 -4.92 1.08
CA TRP A 144 -2.30 -3.68 0.35
C TRP A 144 -2.47 -3.95 -1.15
N ILE A 145 -3.36 -3.21 -1.79
CA ILE A 145 -3.54 -3.14 -3.23
C ILE A 145 -3.05 -1.76 -3.64
N VAL A 146 -1.93 -1.73 -4.35
CA VAL A 146 -1.29 -0.51 -4.80
C VAL A 146 -1.42 -0.42 -6.31
N THR A 147 -2.21 0.53 -6.79
CA THR A 147 -2.40 0.78 -8.21
C THR A 147 -1.50 1.93 -8.64
N LEU A 148 -0.59 1.64 -9.56
CA LEU A 148 0.32 2.61 -10.15
C LEU A 148 -0.39 3.35 -11.29
N LEU A 149 -0.39 4.68 -11.27
CA LEU A 149 -1.07 5.51 -12.25
C LEU A 149 -0.07 6.38 -13.02
N ASN A 150 -0.27 6.53 -14.33
CA ASN A 150 0.51 7.48 -15.12
C ASN A 150 0.01 8.93 -14.94
N ARG A 151 0.66 9.90 -15.62
CA ARG A 151 0.29 11.33 -15.56
C ARG A 151 -1.15 11.63 -16.02
N SER A 152 -1.75 10.74 -16.79
CA SER A 152 -3.16 10.84 -17.23
C SER A 152 -4.12 10.09 -16.30
N SER A 153 -3.68 9.70 -15.10
CA SER A 153 -4.45 8.90 -14.13
C SER A 153 -4.93 7.55 -14.68
N ARG A 154 -4.22 6.97 -15.66
CA ARG A 154 -4.51 5.62 -16.17
C ARG A 154 -3.67 4.58 -15.42
N PRO A 155 -4.26 3.44 -15.02
CA PRO A 155 -3.51 2.33 -14.43
C PRO A 155 -2.40 1.84 -15.36
N VAL A 156 -1.19 1.78 -14.82
CA VAL A 156 -0.01 1.14 -15.41
C VAL A 156 0.17 -0.25 -14.82
N GLY A 157 -0.31 -0.46 -13.58
CA GLY A 157 -0.18 -1.72 -12.90
C GLY A 157 -0.87 -1.76 -11.55
N THR A 158 -1.15 -2.97 -11.08
CA THR A 158 -1.68 -3.20 -9.72
C THR A 158 -0.83 -4.24 -9.02
N ILE A 159 -0.40 -3.94 -7.79
CA ILE A 159 0.45 -4.79 -6.96
C ILE A 159 -0.31 -5.13 -5.68
N HIS A 160 -0.45 -6.43 -5.40
CA HIS A 160 -1.04 -6.92 -4.16
C HIS A 160 0.08 -7.34 -3.21
N ILE A 161 0.17 -6.71 -2.05
CA ILE A 161 1.25 -6.90 -1.06
C ILE A 161 0.60 -7.32 0.25
N GLY A 162 1.00 -8.47 0.80
CA GLY A 162 0.52 -8.91 2.11
C GLY A 162 0.99 -7.95 3.21
N ALA A 163 0.07 -7.35 3.97
CA ALA A 163 0.41 -6.35 4.99
C ALA A 163 1.10 -6.97 6.23
N THR A 164 1.03 -8.29 6.40
CA THR A 164 1.66 -9.02 7.50
C THR A 164 3.15 -9.30 7.26
N ARG A 165 3.54 -9.56 6.02
CA ARG A 165 4.87 -10.11 5.64
C ARG A 165 5.55 -9.36 4.48
N GLY A 166 4.89 -8.36 3.89
CA GLY A 166 5.36 -7.63 2.71
C GLY A 166 5.52 -8.46 1.45
N THR A 167 4.99 -9.68 1.41
CA THR A 167 5.10 -10.57 0.25
C THR A 167 4.23 -10.03 -0.87
N VAL A 168 4.82 -9.79 -2.05
CA VAL A 168 4.07 -9.53 -3.27
C VAL A 168 3.32 -10.82 -3.64
N LYS A 169 1.99 -10.77 -3.55
CA LYS A 169 1.07 -11.87 -3.83
C LYS A 169 0.68 -11.94 -5.31
N ARG A 170 0.59 -10.78 -5.97
CA ARG A 170 0.11 -10.66 -7.34
C ARG A 170 0.56 -9.34 -7.96
N THR A 171 0.90 -9.36 -9.23
CA THR A 171 1.13 -8.18 -10.06
C THR A 171 0.33 -8.28 -11.36
N GLU A 172 -0.33 -7.18 -11.74
CA GLU A 172 -1.18 -7.08 -12.93
C GLU A 172 -0.74 -5.88 -13.78
N GLY A 173 -0.83 -5.99 -15.11
CA GLY A 173 -0.66 -4.88 -16.06
C GLY A 173 0.77 -4.43 -16.36
N MET A 174 1.75 -4.67 -15.48
CA MET A 174 3.12 -4.12 -15.60
C MET A 174 4.07 -4.93 -16.49
N PHE A 175 3.71 -6.16 -16.85
CA PHE A 175 4.54 -7.06 -17.67
C PHE A 175 3.92 -7.26 -19.06
N ALA A 176 4.04 -6.24 -19.93
CA ALA A 176 3.58 -6.31 -21.33
C ALA A 176 2.14 -6.87 -21.51
N GLY A 177 1.25 -6.62 -20.55
CA GLY A 177 -0.14 -7.08 -20.57
C GLY A 177 -0.40 -8.50 -20.03
N ALA A 178 0.60 -9.26 -19.58
CA ALA A 178 0.42 -10.56 -18.92
C ALA A 178 0.12 -10.38 -17.41
N THR A 179 -0.79 -11.20 -16.86
CA THR A 179 -1.01 -11.29 -15.41
C THR A 179 -0.20 -12.45 -14.83
N MET A 180 0.22 -12.37 -13.56
CA MET A 180 1.01 -13.45 -12.95
C MET A 180 0.24 -14.77 -12.77
N GLU A 181 -1.08 -14.71 -12.65
CA GLU A 181 -1.93 -15.90 -12.59
C GLU A 181 -1.87 -16.70 -13.90
N ASP A 182 -1.62 -16.01 -15.04
CA ASP A 182 -1.33 -16.64 -16.33
C ASP A 182 0.06 -17.27 -16.39
N VAL A 183 1.01 -16.77 -15.60
CA VAL A 183 2.40 -17.25 -15.57
C VAL A 183 2.56 -18.46 -14.64
N GLU A 184 1.81 -18.52 -13.53
CA GLU A 184 1.92 -19.58 -12.52
C GLU A 184 1.05 -20.83 -12.82
N ASN A 185 -0.19 -20.66 -13.32
CA ASN A 185 -1.09 -21.80 -13.60
C ASN A 185 -0.72 -22.62 -14.85
N ASP A 186 0.30 -22.21 -15.59
CA ASP A 186 0.65 -22.78 -16.89
C ASP A 186 2.05 -23.42 -16.86
N TYR A 187 2.51 -23.82 -15.67
CA TYR A 187 3.62 -24.75 -15.44
C TYR A 187 3.17 -26.22 -15.50
N ASP A 188 1.88 -26.51 -15.28
CA ASP A 188 1.33 -27.88 -15.34
C ASP A 188 1.01 -28.34 -16.78
N ARG A 189 1.28 -27.49 -17.79
CA ARG A 189 1.23 -27.86 -19.21
C ARG A 189 2.63 -27.74 -19.82
N GLU A 190 3.44 -28.76 -19.55
CA GLU A 190 4.62 -29.03 -20.37
C GLU A 190 4.17 -29.42 -21.78
N ASP A 191 4.28 -28.48 -22.73
CA ASP A 191 4.84 -28.70 -24.07
C ASP A 191 4.35 -27.59 -25.01
N GLU A 192 5.22 -26.62 -25.32
CA GLU A 192 5.37 -26.09 -26.69
C GLU A 192 6.61 -25.20 -26.78
N GLY A 193 7.66 -25.77 -27.37
CA GLY A 193 8.92 -25.07 -27.68
C GLY A 193 8.73 -23.99 -28.74
N GLY A 194 8.99 -22.74 -28.36
CA GLY A 194 9.00 -21.59 -29.25
C GLY A 194 9.48 -20.32 -28.56
N ILE A 195 9.71 -19.24 -29.33
CA ILE A 195 10.20 -17.92 -28.86
C ILE A 195 9.40 -17.39 -27.65
N ILE A 196 8.13 -17.77 -27.53
CA ILE A 196 7.22 -17.42 -26.41
C ILE A 196 7.69 -18.01 -25.07
N GLY A 197 8.22 -19.24 -25.04
CA GLY A 197 8.74 -19.87 -23.81
C GLY A 197 9.95 -19.14 -23.21
N SER A 198 10.77 -18.52 -24.08
CA SER A 198 11.95 -17.73 -23.64
C SER A 198 11.59 -16.39 -22.99
N VAL A 199 10.44 -15.81 -23.37
CA VAL A 199 9.93 -14.57 -22.76
C VAL A 199 9.24 -14.91 -21.43
N LYS A 200 8.46 -15.99 -21.38
CA LYS A 200 7.78 -16.49 -20.16
C LYS A 200 8.78 -16.83 -19.04
N SER A 201 9.86 -17.54 -19.36
CA SER A 201 10.91 -17.87 -18.38
C SER A 201 11.64 -16.63 -17.84
N ARG A 202 11.85 -15.61 -18.68
CA ARG A 202 12.45 -14.33 -18.25
C ARG A 202 11.53 -13.54 -17.32
N ILE A 203 10.23 -13.50 -17.62
CA ILE A 203 9.23 -12.83 -16.77
C ILE A 203 9.15 -13.53 -15.41
N SER A 204 9.07 -14.86 -15.39
CA SER A 204 9.08 -15.64 -14.15
C SER A 204 10.35 -15.42 -13.32
N HIS A 205 11.54 -15.48 -13.95
CA HIS A 205 12.79 -15.22 -13.26
C HIS A 205 12.88 -13.78 -12.72
N ALA A 206 12.40 -12.79 -13.48
CA ALA A 206 12.36 -11.40 -13.02
C ALA A 206 11.42 -11.25 -11.81
N PHE A 207 10.29 -11.94 -11.81
CA PHE A 207 9.35 -11.95 -10.68
C PHE A 207 9.95 -12.56 -9.42
N HIS A 208 10.53 -13.76 -9.49
CA HIS A 208 11.12 -14.39 -8.30
C HIS A 208 12.23 -13.52 -7.68
N ARG A 209 13.08 -12.92 -8.53
CA ARG A 209 14.07 -11.94 -8.07
C ARG A 209 13.42 -10.73 -7.42
N THR A 210 12.38 -10.17 -8.05
CA THR A 210 11.62 -9.03 -7.51
C THR A 210 11.01 -9.37 -6.15
N GLN A 211 10.51 -10.60 -5.97
CA GLN A 211 9.91 -11.06 -4.72
C GLN A 211 10.95 -11.19 -3.60
N GLU A 212 12.13 -11.71 -3.90
CA GLU A 212 13.26 -11.78 -2.95
C GLU A 212 13.74 -10.39 -2.54
N GLU A 213 13.92 -9.49 -3.51
CA GLU A 213 14.33 -8.11 -3.27
C GLU A 213 13.27 -7.31 -2.51
N ALA A 214 11.99 -7.46 -2.87
CA ALA A 214 10.85 -6.87 -2.17
C ALA A 214 10.77 -7.36 -0.72
N ARG A 215 11.13 -8.62 -0.45
CA ARG A 215 11.22 -9.14 0.92
C ARG A 215 12.35 -8.48 1.71
N GLY A 216 13.50 -8.26 1.09
CA GLY A 216 14.60 -7.48 1.70
C GLY A 216 14.24 -6.02 1.94
N MET A 217 13.44 -5.40 1.06
CA MET A 217 12.85 -4.08 1.28
C MET A 217 11.89 -4.11 2.47
N PHE A 218 10.99 -5.10 2.52
CA PHE A 218 10.01 -5.26 3.59
C PHE A 218 10.67 -5.29 4.97
N GLU A 219 11.70 -6.10 5.17
CA GLU A 219 12.35 -6.20 6.50
C GLU A 219 12.96 -4.85 6.95
N ARG A 220 13.30 -3.95 6.03
CA ARG A 220 13.77 -2.59 6.36
C ARG A 220 12.64 -1.62 6.71
N VAL A 221 11.47 -1.79 6.10
CA VAL A 221 10.31 -0.88 6.25
C VAL A 221 9.22 -1.43 7.17
N LYS A 222 9.40 -2.66 7.65
CA LYS A 222 8.46 -3.33 8.53
C LYS A 222 8.20 -2.48 9.77
N ARG A 223 6.92 -2.25 10.04
CA ARG A 223 6.46 -1.45 11.16
C ARG A 223 5.21 -2.13 11.72
N SER A 224 5.30 -2.67 12.92
CA SER A 224 4.11 -3.21 13.60
C SER A 224 3.13 -2.07 13.90
N PHE A 225 1.87 -2.25 13.53
CA PHE A 225 0.82 -1.30 13.87
C PHE A 225 0.60 -1.23 15.39
N SER A 226 0.62 -2.38 16.07
CA SER A 226 0.48 -2.46 17.53
C SER A 226 1.58 -1.69 18.25
N ASP A 227 2.83 -1.83 17.83
CA ASP A 227 3.93 -1.05 18.42
C ASP A 227 3.78 0.45 18.10
N PHE A 228 3.37 0.76 16.87
CA PHE A 228 3.20 2.14 16.42
C PHE A 228 2.12 2.88 17.20
N ILE A 229 0.95 2.27 17.42
CA ILE A 229 -0.17 2.93 18.09
C ILE A 229 0.07 3.14 19.59
N ASN A 230 0.93 2.32 20.19
CA ASN A 230 1.27 2.38 21.60
C ASN A 230 2.46 3.29 21.93
N ARG A 231 3.16 3.82 20.91
CA ARG A 231 4.27 4.74 21.10
C ARG A 231 3.72 6.17 21.26
N GLU A 232 3.93 6.75 22.44
CA GLU A 232 3.60 8.15 22.78
C GLU A 232 4.48 9.16 22.05
#